data_AF-A0A2K2CUM7-F1
#
_entry.id   AF-A0A2K2CUM7-F1
#
_cell.length_a   1.000
_cell.length_b   1.000
_cell.length_c   1.000
_cell.angle_alpha   90.00
_cell.angle_beta   90.00
_cell.angle_gamma   90.00
#
_symmetry.space_group_name_H-M   'P 1'
#
loop_
_entity.id
_entity.type
_entity.pdbx_description
1 polymer ?
#
loop_
_entity_poly.entity_id
_entity_poly.type
_entity_poly.pdbx_seq_one_letter_code
_entity_poly.pdbx_strand_id
1 'polypeptide(L)'
;MTYGPRRLYLQKDPHEDYRRSGDWRSRSPERREMEPRGAATRRRSATLLLLAAILTAAASSASASSIGDKCAACKAVAAELEIGISSEKPRNHLDLRNRLNSKGQREGKVIDYRVSELRIVELLDDLCDKMQDYTLQKLESGEKGWVKVANWNSFQTEKKAAARAHSKNLSTFCGRLLEETEDELEEWIKTGSAESGKVSQALCVDISKHCQSSSSATTRIDDEL
;
A
#
# COMPACT_ATOMS: atom_id res chain seq x y z
N MET A 1 -36.13 35.66 -19.89
CA MET A 1 -36.36 36.30 -18.58
C MET A 1 -36.99 35.21 -17.72
N THR A 2 -36.42 34.67 -16.63
CA THR A 2 -35.41 35.12 -15.66
C THR A 2 -34.76 33.89 -15.01
N TYR A 3 -33.46 34.01 -14.70
CA TYR A 3 -32.68 33.08 -13.88
C TYR A 3 -32.96 33.30 -12.38
N GLY A 4 -32.79 32.25 -11.56
CA GLY A 4 -32.70 32.32 -10.09
C GLY A 4 -31.96 31.08 -9.53
N PRO A 5 -31.15 31.19 -8.46
CA PRO A 5 -29.78 30.65 -8.49
C PRO A 5 -29.52 29.34 -7.75
N ARG A 6 -28.46 28.65 -8.20
CA ARG A 6 -27.79 27.50 -7.57
C ARG A 6 -27.03 27.93 -6.30
N ARG A 7 -27.15 27.14 -5.24
CA ARG A 7 -26.29 27.21 -4.05
C ARG A 7 -25.06 26.32 -4.28
N LEU A 8 -23.90 26.95 -4.46
CA LEU A 8 -22.59 26.30 -4.43
C LEU A 8 -22.10 26.29 -2.98
N TYR A 9 -21.84 25.11 -2.42
CA TYR A 9 -21.09 24.98 -1.17
C TYR A 9 -19.60 24.85 -1.53
N LEU A 10 -18.84 25.87 -1.13
CA LEU A 10 -17.39 25.93 -1.17
C LEU A 10 -16.84 25.15 0.04
N GLN A 11 -16.13 24.06 -0.22
CA GLN A 11 -15.28 23.37 0.75
C GLN A 11 -13.94 24.14 0.82
N LYS A 12 -13.53 24.57 2.01
CA LYS A 12 -12.26 25.27 2.28
C LYS A 12 -11.20 24.27 2.76
N ASP A 13 -10.04 24.31 2.13
CA ASP A 13 -8.82 23.60 2.52
C ASP A 13 -8.23 24.16 3.83
N PRO A 14 -7.63 23.33 4.69
CA PRO A 14 -6.77 23.78 5.79
C PRO A 14 -5.32 23.41 5.50
N HIS A 15 -4.54 24.34 4.93
CA HIS A 15 -3.08 24.22 4.91
C HIS A 15 -2.41 25.60 4.93
N GLU A 16 -2.36 26.22 6.10
CA GLU A 16 -1.43 27.32 6.40
C GLU A 16 -1.43 27.55 7.91
N ASP A 17 -0.31 27.26 8.58
CA ASP A 17 0.39 28.23 9.44
C ASP A 17 1.56 27.54 10.17
N TYR A 18 2.77 27.60 9.60
CA TYR A 18 3.98 27.58 10.43
C TYR A 18 5.19 28.18 9.71
N ARG A 19 5.32 29.51 9.79
CA ARG A 19 6.61 30.19 9.70
C ARG A 19 6.58 31.47 10.53
N ARG A 20 7.21 31.43 11.71
CA ARG A 20 7.99 32.59 12.17
C ARG A 20 9.16 32.20 13.05
N SER A 21 10.32 32.57 12.54
CA SER A 21 11.64 32.56 13.14
C SER A 21 11.80 33.63 14.23
N GLY A 22 12.66 33.32 15.21
CA GLY A 22 13.46 34.31 15.94
C GLY A 22 13.34 34.23 17.46
N ASP A 23 14.36 33.72 18.15
CA ASP A 23 15.36 34.55 18.84
C ASP A 23 16.18 33.69 19.82
N TRP A 24 17.50 33.75 19.68
CA TRP A 24 18.50 33.09 20.52
C TRP A 24 19.26 34.16 21.29
N ARG A 25 18.89 34.42 22.57
CA ARG A 25 19.87 34.81 23.60
C ARG A 25 19.29 34.91 25.02
N SER A 26 19.86 34.09 25.89
CA SER A 26 20.44 34.46 27.19
C SER A 26 19.59 35.26 28.18
N ARG A 27 19.12 34.55 29.23
CA ARG A 27 19.20 35.06 30.60
C ARG A 27 19.14 33.92 31.64
N SER A 28 20.25 33.73 32.35
CA SER A 28 20.32 33.16 33.71
C SER A 28 20.97 34.24 34.60
N PRO A 29 21.02 34.10 35.93
CA PRO A 29 20.24 33.27 36.86
C PRO A 29 19.63 34.11 38.00
N GLU A 30 18.57 33.63 38.67
CA GLU A 30 18.26 34.10 40.03
C GLU A 30 18.18 32.90 40.98
N ARG A 31 19.05 32.99 41.96
CA ARG A 31 19.35 32.05 43.04
C ARG A 31 18.15 31.94 43.98
N ARG A 32 17.59 30.75 44.17
CA ARG A 32 16.84 30.43 45.40
C ARG A 32 17.43 29.18 46.03
N GLU A 33 18.14 29.43 47.13
CA GLU A 33 18.56 28.44 48.11
C GLU A 33 17.33 27.81 48.75
N MET A 34 17.35 26.47 48.89
CA MET A 34 16.61 25.77 49.93
C MET A 34 17.48 24.63 50.46
N GLU A 35 17.65 24.65 51.78
CA GLU A 35 18.44 23.76 52.63
C GLU A 35 18.04 22.27 52.55
N PRO A 36 18.93 21.34 52.99
CA PRO A 36 18.68 19.92 52.97
C PRO A 36 17.89 19.48 54.21
N ARG A 37 16.85 18.68 54.01
CA ARG A 37 16.24 17.90 55.10
C ARG A 37 16.24 16.42 54.78
N GLY A 38 17.01 15.68 55.59
CA GLY A 38 16.66 14.33 56.00
C GLY A 38 17.10 13.22 55.07
N ALA A 39 18.19 12.55 55.42
CA ALA A 39 18.42 11.17 55.02
C ALA A 39 17.26 10.30 55.56
N ALA A 40 16.46 9.74 54.65
CA ALA A 40 15.51 8.68 54.96
C ALA A 40 15.59 7.62 53.85
N THR A 41 16.33 6.56 54.18
CA THR A 41 16.07 5.15 53.86
C THR A 41 15.52 4.83 52.46
N ARG A 42 16.41 4.23 51.66
CA ARG A 42 16.18 3.48 50.41
C ARG A 42 15.10 2.40 50.59
N ARG A 43 13.81 2.76 50.53
CA ARG A 43 12.75 1.81 50.15
C ARG A 43 12.81 1.70 48.64
N ARG A 44 13.35 0.59 48.14
CA ARG A 44 13.24 0.24 46.72
C ARG A 44 11.75 0.19 46.39
N SER A 45 11.25 1.21 45.72
CA SER A 45 9.85 1.30 45.30
C SER A 45 9.61 0.25 44.23
N ALA A 46 9.35 -0.99 44.65
CA ALA A 46 8.96 -2.10 43.79
C ALA A 46 7.77 -1.72 42.91
N THR A 47 6.93 -0.79 43.36
CA THR A 47 5.81 -0.20 42.62
C THR A 47 6.22 0.59 41.38
N LEU A 48 7.33 1.35 41.40
CA LEU A 48 7.82 2.07 40.20
C LEU A 48 8.43 1.12 39.17
N LEU A 49 9.10 0.06 39.62
CA LEU A 49 9.62 -0.99 38.75
C LEU A 49 8.50 -1.86 38.14
N LEU A 50 7.44 -2.13 38.91
CA LEU A 50 6.26 -2.86 38.45
C LEU A 50 5.46 -2.05 37.42
N LEU A 51 5.27 -0.74 37.63
CA LEU A 51 4.58 0.12 36.65
C LEU A 51 5.37 0.29 35.35
N ALA A 52 6.70 0.40 35.43
CA ALA A 52 7.56 0.42 34.24
C ALA A 52 7.52 -0.91 33.47
N ALA A 53 7.45 -2.06 34.16
CA ALA A 53 7.30 -3.37 33.52
C ALA A 53 5.92 -3.56 32.85
N ILE A 54 4.86 -2.95 33.40
CA ILE A 54 3.52 -2.98 32.80
C ILE A 54 3.46 -2.08 31.55
N LEU A 55 4.13 -0.91 31.56
CA LEU A 55 4.19 -0.04 30.39
C LEU A 55 5.05 -0.61 29.25
N THR A 56 6.14 -1.34 29.55
CA THR A 56 6.95 -1.98 28.50
C THR A 56 6.29 -3.22 27.89
N ALA A 57 5.42 -3.91 28.63
CA ALA A 57 4.64 -5.03 28.09
C ALA A 57 3.55 -4.59 27.09
N ALA A 58 3.06 -3.35 27.18
CA ALA A 58 2.01 -2.83 26.30
C ALA A 58 2.51 -2.32 24.93
N ALA A 59 3.82 -2.21 24.73
CA ALA A 59 4.40 -1.68 23.48
C ALA A 59 4.64 -2.74 22.38
N SER A 60 4.24 -4.00 22.60
CA SER A 60 4.63 -5.13 21.74
C SER A 60 3.44 -5.82 21.08
N SER A 61 2.60 -5.09 20.36
CA SER A 61 1.76 -5.67 19.29
C SER A 61 1.01 -4.58 18.51
N ALA A 62 1.73 -3.77 17.76
CA ALA A 62 1.18 -3.33 16.48
C ALA A 62 1.38 -4.48 15.50
N SER A 63 0.56 -5.53 15.60
CA SER A 63 0.50 -6.55 14.58
C SER A 63 -0.02 -5.88 13.30
N ALA A 64 0.90 -5.59 12.38
CA ALA A 64 0.52 -5.49 10.97
C ALA A 64 -0.33 -6.72 10.70
N SER A 65 -1.59 -6.54 10.26
CA SER A 65 -2.46 -7.62 9.82
C SER A 65 -1.72 -8.41 8.75
N SER A 66 -1.00 -9.46 9.15
CA SER A 66 -0.24 -10.27 8.23
C SER A 66 -1.26 -11.09 7.47
N ILE A 67 -1.29 -10.88 6.15
CA ILE A 67 -2.08 -11.72 5.28
C ILE A 67 -1.51 -13.15 5.43
N GLY A 68 -2.35 -14.07 5.89
CA GLY A 68 -1.90 -15.41 6.29
C GLY A 68 -1.34 -16.20 5.10
N ASP A 69 -1.88 -15.97 3.91
CA ASP A 69 -1.39 -16.52 2.65
C ASP A 69 -0.98 -15.39 1.70
N LYS A 70 0.31 -15.02 1.76
CA LYS A 70 0.92 -14.00 0.90
C LYS A 70 0.92 -14.42 -0.57
N CYS A 71 1.06 -15.72 -0.86
CA CYS A 71 1.07 -16.20 -2.23
C CYS A 71 -0.31 -16.04 -2.87
N ALA A 72 -1.38 -16.48 -2.19
CA ALA A 72 -2.74 -16.30 -2.69
C ALA A 72 -3.11 -14.81 -2.82
N ALA A 73 -2.66 -13.97 -1.89
CA ALA A 73 -2.85 -12.52 -1.97
C ALA A 73 -2.14 -11.90 -3.17
N CYS A 74 -0.88 -12.25 -3.40
CA CYS A 74 -0.12 -11.78 -4.56
C CYS A 74 -0.78 -12.22 -5.86
N LYS A 75 -1.24 -13.47 -5.94
CA LYS A 75 -1.94 -13.99 -7.13
C LYS A 75 -3.22 -13.20 -7.45
N ALA A 76 -3.95 -12.73 -6.42
CA ALA A 76 -5.11 -11.86 -6.64
C ALA A 76 -4.71 -10.49 -7.21
N VAL A 77 -3.63 -9.88 -6.70
CA VAL A 77 -3.08 -8.62 -7.25
C VAL A 77 -2.62 -8.82 -8.70
N ALA A 78 -1.86 -9.89 -8.95
CA ALA A 78 -1.35 -10.23 -10.27
C ALA A 78 -2.48 -10.46 -11.29
N ALA A 79 -3.57 -11.13 -10.87
CA ALA A 79 -4.73 -11.34 -11.72
C ALA A 79 -5.41 -10.01 -12.11
N GLU A 80 -5.53 -9.06 -11.19
CA GLU A 80 -6.12 -7.75 -11.51
C GLU A 80 -5.20 -6.90 -12.40
N LEU A 81 -3.89 -6.97 -12.19
CA LEU A 81 -2.90 -6.34 -13.07
C LEU A 81 -2.96 -6.94 -14.49
N GLU A 82 -3.12 -8.26 -14.60
CA GLU A 82 -3.28 -8.95 -15.88
C GLU A 82 -4.57 -8.55 -16.61
N ILE A 83 -5.66 -8.35 -15.87
CA ILE A 83 -6.89 -7.75 -16.40
C ILE A 83 -6.60 -6.32 -16.93
N GLY A 84 -5.82 -5.52 -16.19
CA GLY A 84 -5.40 -4.19 -16.62
C GLY A 84 -4.63 -4.22 -17.95
N ILE A 85 -3.62 -5.09 -18.06
CA ILE A 85 -2.81 -5.26 -19.27
C ILE A 85 -3.65 -5.74 -20.45
N SER A 86 -4.56 -6.69 -20.24
CA SER A 86 -5.38 -7.26 -21.32
C SER A 86 -6.51 -6.33 -21.79
N SER A 87 -6.96 -5.41 -20.94
CA SER A 87 -7.96 -4.39 -21.27
C SER A 87 -7.38 -3.04 -21.71
N GLU A 88 -6.05 -2.94 -21.77
CA GLU A 88 -5.30 -1.77 -22.20
C GLU A 88 -5.70 -1.35 -23.62
N LYS A 89 -5.99 -0.06 -23.83
CA LYS A 89 -6.34 0.45 -25.16
C LYS A 89 -5.09 0.47 -26.03
N PRO A 90 -5.13 -0.06 -27.27
CA PRO A 90 -4.00 0.00 -28.19
C PRO A 90 -3.56 1.45 -28.42
N ARG A 91 -2.27 1.72 -28.18
CA ARG A 91 -1.62 3.01 -28.43
C ARG A 91 -0.31 2.76 -29.15
N ASN A 92 0.03 3.66 -30.08
CA ASN A 92 1.22 3.52 -30.90
C ASN A 92 2.43 4.20 -30.25
N HIS A 93 2.44 5.54 -30.20
CA HIS A 93 3.56 6.31 -29.67
C HIS A 93 3.08 7.50 -28.83
N LEU A 94 3.90 7.84 -27.84
CA LEU A 94 3.83 9.09 -27.10
C LEU A 94 4.68 10.14 -27.82
N ASP A 95 4.03 11.19 -28.33
CA ASP A 95 4.69 12.32 -28.96
C ASP A 95 4.99 13.41 -27.91
N LEU A 96 6.24 13.49 -27.47
CA LEU A 96 6.72 14.49 -26.51
C LEU A 96 7.32 15.71 -27.23
N ARG A 97 7.02 15.93 -28.51
CA ARG A 97 7.51 17.07 -29.28
C ARG A 97 6.65 18.31 -29.07
N ASN A 98 6.99 19.08 -28.04
CA ASN A 98 6.26 20.31 -27.71
C ASN A 98 6.79 21.56 -28.43
N ARG A 99 7.99 21.54 -29.01
CA ARG A 99 8.62 22.73 -29.62
C ARG A 99 8.61 22.67 -31.14
N LEU A 100 8.30 23.80 -31.78
CA LEU A 100 8.50 24.00 -33.21
C LEU A 100 9.82 24.73 -33.44
N ASN A 101 10.61 24.26 -34.39
CA ASN A 101 11.82 24.96 -34.81
C ASN A 101 11.51 26.06 -35.84
N SER A 102 12.53 26.83 -36.22
CA SER A 102 12.39 27.93 -37.20
C SER A 102 11.94 27.47 -38.60
N LYS A 103 11.99 26.17 -38.89
CA LYS A 103 11.51 25.55 -40.14
C LYS A 103 10.09 24.98 -40.00
N GLY A 104 9.42 25.17 -38.86
CA GLY A 104 8.09 24.64 -38.60
C GLY A 104 8.06 23.12 -38.35
N GLN A 105 9.21 22.50 -38.06
CA GLN A 105 9.26 21.08 -37.70
C GLN A 105 9.18 20.91 -36.18
N ARG A 106 8.51 19.84 -35.75
CA ARG A 106 8.40 19.46 -34.34
C ARG A 106 9.70 18.85 -33.84
N GLU A 107 10.23 19.40 -32.76
CA GLU A 107 11.41 18.92 -32.05
C GLU A 107 11.03 18.27 -30.71
N GLY A 108 11.75 17.20 -30.36
CA GLY A 108 11.55 16.44 -29.12
C GLY A 108 11.65 14.93 -29.36
N LYS A 109 11.19 14.16 -28.37
CA LYS A 109 11.27 12.69 -28.38
C LYS A 109 9.91 12.07 -28.72
N VAL A 110 9.92 11.02 -29.53
CA VAL A 110 8.77 10.14 -29.73
C VAL A 110 9.13 8.79 -29.13
N ILE A 111 8.31 8.27 -28.22
CA ILE A 111 8.56 7.02 -27.49
C ILE A 111 7.43 6.04 -27.81
N ASP A 112 7.75 4.77 -27.98
CA ASP A 112 6.73 3.72 -28.03
C ASP A 112 5.98 3.65 -26.69
N TYR A 113 4.65 3.56 -26.74
CA TYR A 113 3.84 3.52 -25.52
C TYR A 113 4.16 2.31 -24.64
N ARG A 114 4.48 1.15 -25.24
CA ARG A 114 4.73 -0.11 -24.53
C ARG A 114 5.89 -0.04 -23.55
N VAL A 115 6.89 0.78 -23.85
CA VAL A 115 8.10 0.97 -23.05
C VAL A 115 8.09 2.27 -22.24
N SER A 116 6.98 3.01 -22.28
CA SER A 116 6.86 4.29 -21.59
C SER A 116 6.53 4.12 -20.12
N GLU A 117 7.13 4.95 -19.26
CA GLU A 117 6.78 5.04 -17.82
C GLU A 117 5.30 5.38 -17.63
N LEU A 118 4.73 6.19 -18.54
CA LEU A 118 3.31 6.55 -18.50
C LEU A 118 2.40 5.30 -18.53
N ARG A 119 2.74 4.29 -19.34
CA ARG A 119 1.98 3.03 -19.38
C ARG A 119 1.99 2.32 -18.03
N ILE A 120 3.11 2.34 -17.32
CA ILE A 120 3.25 1.69 -16.01
C ILE A 120 2.40 2.44 -14.98
N VAL A 121 2.48 3.78 -14.97
CA VAL A 121 1.60 4.60 -14.12
C VAL A 121 0.13 4.31 -14.41
N GLU A 122 -0.30 4.30 -15.67
CA GLU A 122 -1.70 4.00 -16.04
C GLU A 122 -2.15 2.58 -15.64
N LEU A 123 -1.25 1.60 -15.64
CA LEU A 123 -1.55 0.21 -15.25
C LEU A 123 -1.63 0.01 -13.73
N LEU A 124 -0.75 0.68 -12.98
CA LEU A 124 -0.68 0.56 -11.53
C LEU A 124 -1.66 1.51 -10.82
N ASP A 125 -2.14 2.55 -11.51
CA ASP A 125 -3.18 3.45 -11.01
C ASP A 125 -4.45 2.67 -10.64
N ASP A 126 -5.01 3.00 -9.48
CA ASP A 126 -6.15 2.33 -8.84
C ASP A 126 -6.03 0.80 -8.65
N LEU A 127 -4.89 0.16 -8.96
CA LEU A 127 -4.75 -1.31 -8.87
C LEU A 127 -5.02 -1.80 -7.44
N CYS A 128 -4.42 -1.14 -6.46
CA CYS A 128 -4.59 -1.48 -5.05
C CYS A 128 -5.95 -1.06 -4.49
N ASP A 129 -6.64 -0.11 -5.13
CA ASP A 129 -8.02 0.23 -4.78
C ASP A 129 -9.01 -0.83 -5.25
N LYS A 130 -8.77 -1.44 -6.43
CA LYS A 130 -9.56 -2.58 -6.92
C LYS A 130 -9.48 -3.79 -5.99
N MET A 131 -8.44 -3.93 -5.17
CA MET A 131 -8.36 -4.97 -4.14
C MET A 131 -9.45 -4.83 -3.07
N GLN A 132 -10.05 -3.65 -2.93
CA GLN A 132 -11.19 -3.43 -2.04
C GLN A 132 -12.48 -4.13 -2.51
N ASP A 133 -12.50 -4.63 -3.75
CA ASP A 133 -13.57 -5.46 -4.31
C ASP A 133 -13.35 -6.95 -4.08
N TYR A 134 -12.27 -7.36 -3.41
CA TYR A 134 -11.99 -8.77 -3.14
C TYR A 134 -12.28 -9.11 -1.68
N THR A 135 -12.61 -10.37 -1.40
CA THR A 135 -12.70 -10.88 -0.03
C THR A 135 -12.26 -12.33 0.04
N LEU A 136 -11.91 -12.77 1.25
CA LEU A 136 -11.47 -14.14 1.50
C LEU A 136 -12.69 -15.03 1.75
N GLN A 137 -12.89 -16.05 0.92
CA GLN A 137 -13.98 -17.02 1.06
C GLN A 137 -13.45 -18.46 1.05
N LYS A 138 -14.21 -19.38 1.64
CA LYS A 138 -13.94 -20.81 1.52
C LYS A 138 -14.43 -21.30 0.16
N LEU A 139 -13.52 -21.81 -0.66
CA LEU A 139 -13.81 -22.39 -1.98
C LEU A 139 -14.43 -23.79 -1.82
N GLU A 140 -14.93 -24.34 -2.92
CA GLU A 140 -15.49 -25.71 -2.96
C GLU A 140 -14.45 -26.77 -2.56
N SER A 141 -13.17 -26.53 -2.84
CA SER A 141 -12.04 -27.37 -2.40
C SER A 141 -11.87 -27.41 -0.87
N GLY A 142 -12.54 -26.51 -0.14
CA GLY A 142 -12.39 -26.35 1.29
C GLY A 142 -11.29 -25.37 1.71
N GLU A 143 -10.44 -24.94 0.77
CA GLU A 143 -9.39 -23.95 1.01
C GLU A 143 -9.94 -22.51 0.98
N LYS A 144 -9.23 -21.57 1.62
CA LYS A 144 -9.60 -20.16 1.54
C LYS A 144 -8.98 -19.53 0.30
N GLY A 145 -9.76 -18.81 -0.49
CA GLY A 145 -9.31 -18.11 -1.68
C GLY A 145 -9.84 -16.68 -1.74
N TRP A 146 -9.10 -15.81 -2.43
CA TRP A 146 -9.52 -14.45 -2.73
C TRP A 146 -10.48 -14.46 -3.90
N VAL A 147 -11.66 -13.87 -3.70
CA VAL A 147 -12.70 -13.80 -4.73
C VAL A 147 -13.22 -12.38 -4.86
N LYS A 148 -13.46 -11.96 -6.11
CA LYS A 148 -14.04 -10.65 -6.40
C LYS A 148 -15.53 -10.64 -6.05
N VAL A 149 -15.94 -9.65 -5.27
CA VAL A 149 -17.31 -9.44 -4.79
C VAL A 149 -18.09 -8.66 -5.84
N ALA A 150 -19.02 -9.31 -6.52
CA ALA A 150 -19.89 -8.65 -7.48
C ALA A 150 -20.94 -7.73 -6.81
N ASN A 151 -21.44 -8.10 -5.63
CA ASN A 151 -22.46 -7.33 -4.92
C ASN A 151 -22.26 -7.39 -3.40
N TRP A 152 -21.79 -6.30 -2.81
CA TRP A 152 -21.56 -6.19 -1.37
C TRP A 152 -22.82 -6.28 -0.50
N ASN A 153 -24.02 -6.17 -1.09
CA ASN A 153 -25.29 -6.31 -0.38
C ASN A 153 -25.73 -7.77 -0.24
N SER A 154 -25.07 -8.72 -0.91
CA SER A 154 -25.36 -10.14 -0.73
C SER A 154 -24.82 -10.71 0.59
N PHE A 155 -23.95 -9.97 1.28
CA PHE A 155 -23.40 -10.38 2.57
C PHE A 155 -24.40 -10.14 3.69
N GLN A 156 -24.59 -11.15 4.54
CA GLN A 156 -25.24 -10.95 5.83
C GLN A 156 -24.48 -9.89 6.64
N THR A 157 -25.20 -9.04 7.37
CA THR A 157 -24.65 -7.84 8.03
C THR A 157 -23.46 -8.17 8.92
N GLU A 158 -23.52 -9.26 9.67
CA GLU A 158 -22.47 -9.72 10.58
C GLU A 158 -21.21 -10.23 9.86
N LYS A 159 -21.35 -10.77 8.64
CA LYS A 159 -20.21 -11.21 7.82
C LYS A 159 -19.63 -10.10 6.95
N LYS A 160 -20.44 -9.08 6.63
CA LYS A 160 -20.04 -7.96 5.78
C LYS A 160 -18.86 -7.18 6.35
N ALA A 161 -18.84 -6.94 7.66
CA ALA A 161 -17.74 -6.23 8.32
C ALA A 161 -16.41 -7.00 8.21
N ALA A 162 -16.41 -8.31 8.48
CA ALA A 162 -15.23 -9.16 8.33
C ALA A 162 -14.77 -9.23 6.86
N ALA A 163 -15.72 -9.37 5.93
CA ALA A 163 -15.41 -9.40 4.50
C ALA A 163 -14.72 -8.11 4.03
N ARG A 164 -15.20 -6.94 4.48
CA ARG A 164 -14.58 -5.63 4.20
C ARG A 164 -13.21 -5.46 4.86
N ALA A 165 -13.02 -6.02 6.05
CA ALA A 165 -11.72 -6.03 6.70
C ALA A 165 -10.69 -6.84 5.88
N HIS A 166 -11.09 -7.97 5.30
CA HIS A 166 -10.23 -8.72 4.37
C HIS A 166 -9.85 -7.91 3.14
N SER A 167 -10.80 -7.20 2.52
CA SER A 167 -10.54 -6.34 1.36
C SER A 167 -9.54 -5.23 1.67
N LYS A 168 -9.71 -4.57 2.82
CA LYS A 168 -8.78 -3.53 3.27
C LYS A 168 -7.38 -4.10 3.51
N ASN A 169 -7.28 -5.28 4.11
CA ASN A 169 -5.99 -5.95 4.31
C ASN A 169 -5.32 -6.31 2.98
N LEU A 170 -6.09 -6.76 1.97
CA LEU A 170 -5.54 -7.05 0.64
C LEU A 170 -5.07 -5.78 -0.08
N SER A 171 -5.84 -4.70 0.01
CA SER A 171 -5.44 -3.39 -0.54
C SER A 171 -4.15 -2.86 0.12
N THR A 172 -4.04 -2.96 1.44
CA THR A 172 -2.79 -2.60 2.16
C THR A 172 -1.62 -3.50 1.78
N PHE A 173 -1.86 -4.80 1.57
CA PHE A 173 -0.83 -5.72 1.09
C PHE A 173 -0.37 -5.35 -0.33
N CYS A 174 -1.30 -5.03 -1.24
CA CYS A 174 -0.98 -4.56 -2.58
C CYS A 174 -0.09 -3.32 -2.56
N GLY A 175 -0.41 -2.33 -1.71
CA GLY A 175 0.42 -1.13 -1.58
C GLY A 175 1.87 -1.46 -1.23
N ARG A 176 2.08 -2.29 -0.21
CA ARG A 176 3.44 -2.75 0.18
C ARG A 176 4.12 -3.55 -0.92
N LEU A 177 3.37 -4.43 -1.59
CA LEU A 177 3.89 -5.22 -2.69
C LEU A 177 4.42 -4.32 -3.81
N LEU A 178 3.65 -3.29 -4.21
CA LEU A 178 4.10 -2.36 -5.25
C LEU A 178 5.27 -1.49 -4.76
N GLU A 179 5.23 -0.99 -3.53
CA GLU A 179 6.36 -0.25 -2.94
C GLU A 179 7.67 -1.06 -2.96
N GLU A 180 7.60 -2.37 -2.72
CA GLU A 180 8.76 -3.25 -2.71
C GLU A 180 9.23 -3.68 -4.12
N THR A 181 8.36 -3.62 -5.13
CA THR A 181 8.59 -4.28 -6.43
C THR A 181 8.49 -3.37 -7.65
N GLU A 182 8.17 -2.08 -7.48
CA GLU A 182 7.91 -1.13 -8.56
C GLU A 182 8.99 -1.13 -9.63
N ASP A 183 10.27 -1.01 -9.24
CA ASP A 183 11.41 -0.92 -10.17
C ASP A 183 11.54 -2.18 -11.05
N GLU A 184 11.54 -3.36 -10.44
CA GLU A 184 11.68 -4.65 -11.14
C GLU A 184 10.45 -4.97 -11.99
N LEU A 185 9.25 -4.62 -11.49
CA LEU A 185 7.99 -4.80 -12.20
C LEU A 185 7.91 -3.88 -13.43
N GLU A 186 8.34 -2.62 -13.29
CA GLU A 186 8.41 -1.66 -14.39
C GLU A 186 9.32 -2.17 -15.51
N GLU A 187 10.52 -2.63 -15.17
CA GLU A 187 11.45 -3.20 -16.15
C GLU A 187 10.81 -4.41 -16.86
N TRP A 188 10.21 -5.33 -16.10
CA TRP A 188 9.55 -6.49 -16.66
C TRP A 188 8.42 -6.12 -17.63
N ILE A 189 7.57 -5.16 -17.28
CA ILE A 189 6.48 -4.68 -18.15
C ILE A 189 7.04 -4.05 -19.44
N LYS A 190 8.12 -3.27 -19.34
CA LYS A 190 8.77 -2.59 -20.48
C LYS A 190 9.41 -3.57 -21.45
N THR A 191 9.90 -4.73 -21.02
CA THR A 191 10.47 -5.75 -21.94
C THR A 191 9.45 -6.35 -22.91
N GLY A 192 8.15 -6.05 -22.75
CA GLY A 192 7.10 -6.63 -23.57
C GLY A 192 6.72 -8.05 -23.16
N SER A 193 7.26 -8.54 -22.04
CA SER A 193 6.96 -9.86 -21.45
C SER A 193 5.63 -9.91 -20.69
N ALA A 194 4.96 -8.75 -20.56
CA ALA A 194 3.62 -8.57 -20.01
C ALA A 194 2.53 -9.13 -20.94
N GLU A 195 2.58 -10.44 -21.16
CA GLU A 195 1.53 -11.21 -21.83
C GLU A 195 0.60 -11.84 -20.78
N SER A 196 -0.67 -12.05 -21.16
CA SER A 196 -1.61 -12.82 -20.32
C SER A 196 -1.03 -14.19 -19.97
N GLY A 197 -1.14 -14.57 -18.70
CA GLY A 197 -0.65 -15.81 -18.11
C GLY A 197 0.73 -15.73 -17.46
N LYS A 198 1.51 -14.67 -17.70
CA LYS A 198 2.88 -14.55 -17.17
C LYS A 198 3.00 -13.61 -15.97
N VAL A 199 2.01 -12.74 -15.73
CA VAL A 199 2.05 -11.72 -14.68
C VAL A 199 2.20 -12.34 -13.30
N SER A 200 1.42 -13.39 -12.98
CA SER A 200 1.54 -14.07 -11.69
C SER A 200 2.88 -14.75 -11.48
N GLN A 201 3.50 -15.30 -12.52
CA GLN A 201 4.82 -15.92 -12.41
C GLN A 201 5.87 -14.83 -12.11
N ALA A 202 5.90 -13.79 -12.93
CA ALA A 202 6.85 -12.69 -12.78
C ALA A 202 6.69 -11.99 -11.42
N LEU A 203 5.50 -11.49 -11.10
CA LEU A 203 5.28 -10.71 -9.89
C LEU A 203 5.41 -11.56 -8.61
N CYS A 204 4.79 -12.74 -8.58
CA CYS A 204 4.65 -13.49 -7.33
C CYS A 204 5.76 -14.50 -7.05
N VAL A 205 6.43 -15.01 -8.08
CA VAL A 205 7.53 -15.97 -7.93
C VAL A 205 8.87 -15.27 -8.12
N ASP A 206 9.05 -14.58 -9.24
CA ASP A 206 10.38 -14.10 -9.65
C ASP A 206 10.77 -12.81 -8.89
N ILE A 207 9.85 -11.85 -8.82
CA ILE A 207 10.10 -10.51 -8.23
C ILE A 207 9.86 -10.53 -6.70
N SER A 208 8.59 -10.68 -6.26
CA SER A 208 8.25 -10.57 -4.82
C SER A 208 8.57 -11.81 -3.98
N LYS A 209 8.77 -12.97 -4.62
CA LYS A 209 9.08 -14.25 -3.98
C LYS A 209 8.06 -14.66 -2.91
N HIS A 210 6.81 -14.21 -3.04
CA HIS A 210 5.72 -14.59 -2.15
C HIS A 210 5.20 -16.01 -2.43
N CYS A 211 5.42 -16.51 -3.64
CA CYS A 211 5.11 -17.87 -4.05
C CYS A 211 6.40 -18.66 -4.30
N GLN A 212 6.36 -19.97 -4.03
CA GLN A 212 7.44 -20.88 -4.43
C GLN A 212 7.30 -21.26 -5.90
N SER A 213 8.42 -21.40 -6.59
CA SER A 213 8.46 -22.07 -7.90
C SER A 213 7.95 -23.50 -7.77
N SER A 214 7.21 -23.98 -8.77
CA SER A 214 6.58 -25.32 -8.78
C SER A 214 7.54 -26.50 -8.54
N SER A 215 8.85 -26.28 -8.60
CA SER A 215 9.90 -27.25 -8.27
C SER A 215 10.15 -27.48 -6.77
N SER A 216 9.63 -26.64 -5.87
CA SER A 216 9.88 -26.76 -4.41
C SER A 216 8.70 -27.31 -3.60
N ALA A 217 7.55 -27.59 -4.23
CA ALA A 217 6.33 -28.03 -3.56
C ALA A 217 6.24 -29.56 -3.33
N THR A 218 7.37 -30.28 -3.21
CA THR A 218 7.41 -31.70 -2.82
C THR A 218 8.33 -31.89 -1.63
N THR A 219 7.91 -31.44 -0.44
CA THR A 219 8.27 -32.04 0.87
C THR A 219 7.67 -31.21 2.01
N ARG A 220 6.37 -31.38 2.25
CA ARG A 220 5.74 -31.30 3.59
C ARG A 220 4.48 -32.17 3.55
N ILE A 221 4.67 -33.49 3.54
CA ILE A 221 3.69 -34.41 4.08
C ILE A 221 4.25 -34.85 5.43
N ASP A 222 3.34 -34.85 6.40
CA ASP A 222 3.53 -35.03 7.83
C ASP A 222 4.24 -36.34 8.18
N ASP A 223 5.22 -36.26 9.08
CA ASP A 223 5.60 -37.40 9.93
C ASP A 223 5.01 -37.15 11.32
N GLU A 224 3.91 -37.85 11.59
CA GLU A 224 3.42 -38.18 12.93
C GLU A 224 4.24 -39.37 13.45
N LEU A 225 4.84 -39.21 14.63
CA LEU A 225 5.04 -40.31 15.59
C LEU A 225 4.89 -39.78 17.02
#